data_AF-A0A1Y4T534-F1
#
_entry.id   AF-A0A1Y4T534-F1
#
_cell.length_a   1.000
_cell.length_b   1.000
_cell.length_c   1.000
_cell.angle_alpha   90.00
_cell.angle_beta   90.00
_cell.angle_gamma   90.00
#
_symmetry.space_group_name_H-M   'P 1'
#
loop_
_entity.id
_entity.type
_entity.pdbx_description
1 polymer ?
#
loop_
_entity_poly.entity_id
_entity_poly.type
_entity_poly.pdbx_seq_one_letter_code
_entity_poly.pdbx_strand_id
1 'polypeptide(L)' 'MTKPSIRSTSHKPQHSGSPRKTQLIKFRVTPEEKQELEIMCEILHVNISTLIRRSLRSQSIKQT' A
#
# COMPACT_ATOMS: atom_id res chain seq x y z
N MET A 1 44.83 8.28 34.81
CA MET A 1 44.12 7.22 34.08
C MET A 1 42.89 7.82 33.43
N THR A 2 42.89 7.98 32.10
CA THR A 2 41.86 8.74 31.37
C THR A 2 40.92 7.73 30.69
N LYS A 3 39.65 7.71 31.09
CA LYS A 3 38.62 6.83 30.51
C LYS A 3 38.31 7.26 29.07
N PRO A 4 38.20 6.35 28.09
CA PRO A 4 37.72 6.70 26.76
C PRO A 4 36.21 6.99 26.83
N SER A 5 35.82 8.21 26.44
CA SER A 5 34.42 8.59 26.28
C SER A 5 33.83 7.85 25.08
N ILE A 6 32.95 6.88 25.34
CA ILE A 6 32.19 6.18 24.31
C ILE A 6 31.23 7.19 23.71
N ARG A 7 31.59 7.73 22.54
CA ARG A 7 30.71 8.53 21.70
C ARG A 7 29.60 7.62 21.18
N SER A 8 28.49 7.52 21.91
CA SER A 8 27.26 6.94 21.40
C SER A 8 26.75 7.86 20.30
N THR A 9 27.03 7.51 19.04
CA THR A 9 26.36 8.12 17.90
C THR A 9 24.89 7.72 17.97
N SER A 10 24.05 8.61 18.49
CA SER A 10 22.60 8.51 18.32
C SER A 10 22.33 8.66 16.82
N HIS A 11 22.34 7.54 16.11
CA HIS A 11 21.86 7.47 14.74
C HIS A 11 20.34 7.66 14.80
N LYS A 12 19.87 8.91 14.81
CA LYS A 12 18.48 9.21 14.45
C LYS A 12 18.37 8.97 12.95
N PRO A 13 17.57 8.02 12.47
CA PRO A 13 17.26 7.94 11.05
C PRO A 13 16.56 9.26 10.69
N GLN A 14 17.20 10.07 9.87
CA GLN A 14 16.63 11.31 9.37
C GLN A 14 15.54 10.93 8.35
N HIS A 15 14.34 10.66 8.85
CA HIS A 15 13.18 10.29 8.03
C HIS A 15 12.64 11.56 7.36
N SER A 16 13.32 12.02 6.30
CA SER A 16 12.96 13.23 5.53
C SER A 16 11.74 12.99 4.63
N GLY A 17 10.62 12.59 5.23
CA GLY A 17 9.35 12.40 4.55
C GLY A 17 8.23 12.19 5.55
N SER A 18 7.08 12.81 5.29
CA SER A 18 5.85 12.54 6.07
C SER A 18 5.59 11.04 6.09
N PRO A 19 5.29 10.42 7.25
CA PRO A 19 4.97 9.01 7.32
C PRO A 19 3.79 8.72 6.38
N ARG A 20 4.00 7.88 5.36
CA ARG A 20 2.90 7.38 4.50
C ARG A 20 2.03 6.45 5.34
N LYS A 21 1.06 7.02 6.07
CA LYS A 21 0.13 6.26 6.90
C LYS A 21 -0.77 5.41 5.99
N THR A 22 -0.78 4.10 6.22
CA THR A 22 -1.72 3.18 5.56
C THR A 22 -3.15 3.58 5.93
N GLN A 23 -3.98 3.83 4.92
CA GLN A 23 -5.40 4.08 5.11
C GLN A 23 -6.18 2.76 5.03
N LEU A 24 -7.06 2.52 5.98
CA LEU A 24 -8.00 1.40 5.94
C LEU A 24 -9.31 1.87 5.33
N ILE A 25 -9.73 1.22 4.25
CA ILE A 25 -11.01 1.49 3.58
C ILE A 25 -11.79 0.18 3.56
N LYS A 26 -13.08 0.24 3.91
CA LYS A 26 -14.00 -0.91 3.88
C LYS A 26 -15.15 -0.58 2.94
N PHE A 27 -15.37 -1.45 1.97
CA PHE A 27 -16.51 -1.36 1.07
C PHE A 27 -17.55 -2.40 1.49
N ARG A 28 -18.82 -2.02 1.41
CA ARG A 28 -19.92 -3.00 1.37
C ARG A 28 -20.20 -3.26 -0.10
N VAL A 29 -20.27 -4.53 -0.45
CA VAL A 29 -20.60 -4.98 -1.80
C VAL A 29 -21.76 -5.95 -1.72
N THR A 30 -22.63 -5.92 -2.71
CA THR A 30 -23.65 -6.96 -2.91
C THR A 30 -22.98 -8.24 -3.47
N PRO A 31 -23.67 -9.39 -3.45
CA PRO A 31 -23.17 -10.61 -4.08
C PRO A 31 -22.87 -10.43 -5.58
N GLU A 32 -23.71 -9.67 -6.29
CA GLU A 32 -23.58 -9.41 -7.72
C GLU A 32 -22.36 -8.54 -8.01
N GLU A 33 -22.18 -7.44 -7.27
CA GLU A 33 -21.00 -6.58 -7.39
C GLU A 33 -19.70 -7.35 -7.10
N LYS A 34 -19.74 -8.26 -6.11
CA LYS A 34 -18.60 -9.13 -5.81
C LYS A 34 -18.26 -10.04 -6.99
N GLN A 35 -19.27 -10.67 -7.60
CA GLN A 35 -19.08 -11.55 -8.75
C GLN A 35 -18.49 -10.79 -9.94
N GLU A 36 -19.00 -9.59 -10.25
CA GLU A 36 -18.45 -8.75 -11.31
C GLU A 36 -16.99 -8.38 -11.06
N LEU A 37 -16.65 -8.00 -9.82
CA LEU A 37 -15.27 -7.69 -9.43
C LEU A 37 -14.33 -8.91 -9.58
N GLU A 38 -14.79 -10.11 -9.24
CA GLU A 38 -14.02 -11.34 -9.40
C GLU A 38 -13.77 -11.66 -10.88
N ILE A 39 -14.80 -11.58 -11.73
CA ILE A 39 -14.67 -11.78 -13.18
C ILE A 39 -13.70 -10.77 -13.80
N MET A 40 -13.80 -9.49 -13.42
CA MET A 40 -12.86 -8.46 -13.90
C MET A 40 -11.42 -8.77 -13.49
N CYS A 41 -11.22 -9.27 -12.27
CA CYS A 41 -9.90 -9.64 -11.76
C CYS A 41 -9.30 -10.82 -12.56
N GLU A 42 -10.11 -11.81 -12.91
CA GLU A 42 -9.69 -12.95 -13.73
C GLU A 42 -9.25 -12.51 -15.13
N ILE A 43 -10.06 -11.70 -15.81
CA ILE A 43 -9.77 -11.17 -17.16
C ILE A 43 -8.46 -10.36 -17.17
N LEU A 44 -8.26 -9.54 -16.14
CA LEU A 44 -7.12 -8.63 -16.06
C LEU A 44 -5.87 -9.25 -15.41
N HIS A 45 -5.97 -10.48 -14.90
CA HIS A 45 -4.94 -11.18 -14.13
C HIS A 45 -4.39 -10.34 -12.96
N VAL A 46 -5.27 -9.63 -12.25
CA VAL A 46 -4.91 -8.85 -11.06
C VAL A 46 -5.81 -9.21 -9.90
N ASN A 47 -5.35 -9.01 -8.67
CA ASN A 47 -6.21 -9.18 -7.49
C ASN A 47 -7.13 -7.97 -7.27
N ILE A 48 -8.24 -8.20 -6.55
CA ILE A 48 -9.27 -7.19 -6.21
C ILE A 48 -8.65 -5.94 -5.56
N SER A 49 -7.70 -6.12 -4.65
CA SER A 49 -7.06 -4.97 -3.97
C SER A 49 -6.26 -4.10 -4.94
N THR A 50 -5.59 -4.71 -5.92
CA THR A 50 -4.85 -4.01 -6.97
C THR A 50 -5.80 -3.33 -7.95
N LEU A 51 -6.89 -4.01 -8.32
CA LEU A 51 -7.94 -3.43 -9.13
C LEU A 51 -8.49 -2.15 -8.48
N ILE A 52 -9.00 -2.24 -7.25
CA ILE A 52 -9.56 -1.11 -6.49
C ILE A 52 -8.53 0.02 -6.33
N ARG A 53 -7.28 -0.31 -5.96
CA ARG A 53 -6.22 0.71 -5.81
C ARG A 53 -5.87 1.43 -7.11
N ARG A 54 -5.97 0.78 -8.27
CA ARG A 54 -5.71 1.42 -9.58
C ARG A 54 -6.91 2.26 -10.00
N SER A 55 -8.13 1.73 -9.84
CA SER A 55 -9.38 2.45 -10.13
C SER A 55 -9.51 3.74 -9.31
N LEU A 56 -9.24 3.70 -8.00
CA LEU A 56 -9.28 4.89 -7.12
C LEU A 56 -8.23 5.95 -7.47
N ARG A 57 -7.15 5.56 -8.13
CA ARG A 57 -6.08 6.48 -8.57
C ARG A 57 -6.27 6.93 -10.03
N SER A 58 -7.39 6.59 -10.66
CA SER A 58 -7.67 6.83 -12.08
C SER A 58 -6.54 6.35 -13.01
N GLN A 59 -5.84 5.28 -12.61
CA GLN A 59 -4.76 4.70 -13.40
C GLN A 59 -5.33 3.66 -14.36
N SER A 60 -4.85 3.66 -15.61
CA SER A 60 -5.23 2.63 -16.57
C SER A 60 -4.78 1.26 -16.08
N ILE A 61 -5.70 0.29 -16.10
CA ILE A 61 -5.41 -1.09 -15.73
C ILE A 61 -5.06 -1.83 -17.02
N LYS A 62 -3.77 -2.12 -17.20
CA LYS A 62 -3.30 -3.01 -18.25
C LYS A 62 -3.25 -4.43 -17.71
N GLN A 63 -3.60 -5.41 -18.54
CA GLN A 63 -3.38 -6.83 -18.27
C GLN A 63 -1.89 -7.00 -17.93
N THR A 64 -1.62 -7.68 -16.81
CA THR A 64 -0.25 -7.87 -16.30
C THR A 64 0.36 -9.14 -16.89
#